data_AF-A0A2G9UYX1-F1
#
_entry.id   AF-A0A2G9UYX1-F1
#
_cell.length_a   1.000
_cell.length_b   1.000
_cell.length_c   1.000
_cell.angle_alpha   90.00
_cell.angle_beta   90.00
_cell.angle_gamma   90.00
#
_symmetry.space_group_name_H-M   'P 1'
#
loop_
_entity.id
_entity.type
_entity.pdbx_description
1 polymer ?
#
loop_
_entity_poly.entity_id
_entity_poly.type
_entity_poly.pdbx_seq_one_letter_code
_entity_poly.pdbx_strand_id
1 'polypeptide(L)'
;MYYIVRIIDSWEGFTSLISSWEQHDKEKYEVLKRLPIRKILLETDAPFFRPNQYDCVRNGKNFSQYDKISFPPMAVNVAFVIAKAKNMDVNDVIRETTTNAKMLYGLMNYEQLP
;
A
#
# COMPACT_ATOMS: atom_id res chain seq x y z
N MET A 1 -26.33 24.69 -0.08
CA MET A 1 -25.37 24.80 1.05
C MET A 1 -24.31 23.73 0.84
N TYR A 2 -23.23 24.07 0.13
CA TYR A 2 -22.13 23.14 -0.14
C TYR A 2 -21.21 23.14 1.07
N TYR A 3 -21.20 22.06 1.85
CA TYR A 3 -20.16 21.86 2.84
C TYR A 3 -18.84 21.62 2.11
N ILE A 4 -18.02 22.67 2.02
CA ILE A 4 -16.61 22.57 1.70
C ILE A 4 -15.98 21.82 2.86
N VAL A 5 -15.89 20.49 2.76
CA VAL A 5 -14.94 19.75 3.56
C VAL A 5 -13.59 19.95 2.88
N ARG A 6 -12.91 21.05 3.20
CA ARG A 6 -11.46 21.14 3.07
C ARG A 6 -10.89 20.20 4.16
N ILE A 7 -10.96 18.91 3.89
CA ILE A 7 -10.28 17.90 4.69
C ILE A 7 -8.79 18.16 4.45
N ILE A 8 -8.06 18.41 5.55
CA ILE A 8 -6.63 18.17 5.75
C ILE A 8 -6.00 17.36 4.60
N ASP A 9 -4.89 17.85 4.04
CA ASP A 9 -4.11 17.07 3.09
C ASP A 9 -3.50 15.85 3.81
N SER A 10 -4.28 14.78 3.94
CA SER A 10 -3.84 13.49 4.49
C SER A 10 -3.36 12.57 3.36
N TRP A 11 -2.44 11.68 3.73
CA TRP A 11 -2.06 10.52 2.94
C TRP A 11 -2.45 9.27 3.72
N GLU A 12 -2.87 8.25 3.01
CA GLU A 12 -3.30 6.97 3.58
C GLU A 12 -2.23 5.91 3.30
N GLY A 13 -1.67 5.36 4.38
CA GLY A 13 -0.78 4.20 4.34
C GLY A 13 -1.56 2.90 4.24
N PHE A 14 -1.11 1.97 3.41
CA PHE A 14 -1.68 0.64 3.33
C PHE A 14 -0.61 -0.43 3.55
N THR A 15 -0.95 -1.38 4.42
CA THR A 15 -0.20 -2.61 4.65
C THR A 15 -0.76 -3.76 3.83
N SER A 16 -0.17 -4.95 3.91
CA SER A 16 -0.65 -6.12 3.17
C SER A 16 -2.04 -6.63 3.58
N LEU A 17 -2.66 -6.09 4.62
CA LEU A 17 -4.05 -6.39 4.99
C LEU A 17 -5.04 -6.17 3.83
N ILE A 18 -4.76 -5.20 2.95
CA ILE A 18 -5.61 -4.89 1.81
C ILE A 18 -5.76 -6.04 0.81
N SER A 19 -4.83 -7.01 0.82
CA SER A 19 -4.86 -8.18 -0.07
C SER A 19 -6.12 -9.03 0.08
N SER A 20 -6.77 -8.97 1.24
CA SER A 20 -8.00 -9.71 1.53
C SER A 20 -9.29 -8.96 1.13
N TRP A 21 -9.21 -7.64 0.93
CA TRP A 21 -10.40 -6.79 0.85
C TRP A 21 -11.25 -7.07 -0.38
N GLU A 22 -10.63 -7.39 -1.51
CA GLU A 22 -11.37 -7.73 -2.73
C GLU A 22 -12.35 -8.89 -2.50
N GLN A 23 -11.96 -9.87 -1.68
CA GLN A 23 -12.74 -11.08 -1.43
C GLN A 23 -13.66 -10.93 -0.22
N HIS A 24 -13.18 -10.32 0.85
CA HIS A 24 -13.82 -10.37 2.17
C HIS A 24 -14.36 -9.03 2.67
N ASP A 25 -13.95 -7.89 2.08
CA ASP A 25 -14.32 -6.55 2.56
C ASP A 25 -14.52 -5.59 1.38
N LYS A 26 -15.59 -5.85 0.62
CA LYS A 26 -15.88 -5.16 -0.65
C LYS A 26 -16.04 -3.65 -0.46
N GLU A 27 -16.59 -3.20 0.66
CA GLU A 27 -16.76 -1.77 0.95
C GLU A 27 -15.41 -1.07 1.10
N LYS A 28 -14.47 -1.65 1.86
CA LYS A 28 -13.10 -1.13 1.93
C LYS A 28 -12.38 -1.21 0.58
N TYR A 29 -12.63 -2.26 -0.19
CA TYR A 29 -12.08 -2.36 -1.54
C TYR A 29 -12.61 -1.24 -2.46
N GLU A 30 -13.90 -0.87 -2.39
CA GLU A 30 -14.44 0.29 -3.14
C GLU A 30 -13.76 1.60 -2.74
N VAL A 31 -13.44 1.80 -1.45
CA VAL A 31 -12.66 2.95 -0.99
C VAL A 31 -11.28 2.95 -1.64
N LEU A 32 -10.58 1.81 -1.62
CA LEU A 32 -9.26 1.67 -2.24
C LEU A 32 -9.29 2.02 -3.74
N LYS A 33 -10.34 1.61 -4.46
CA LYS A 33 -10.52 1.96 -5.88
C LYS A 33 -10.66 3.46 -6.09
N ARG A 34 -11.46 4.15 -5.27
CA ARG A 34 -11.81 5.57 -5.42
C ARG A 34 -10.76 6.55 -4.88
N LEU A 35 -9.96 6.15 -3.88
CA LEU A 35 -8.97 7.02 -3.27
C LEU A 35 -7.95 7.52 -4.30
N PRO A 36 -7.62 8.81 -4.43
CA PRO A 36 -6.68 9.28 -5.44
C PRO A 36 -5.28 8.67 -5.24
N ILE A 37 -4.61 8.21 -6.31
CA ILE A 37 -3.27 7.59 -6.20
C ILE A 37 -2.25 8.52 -5.52
N ARG A 38 -2.34 9.84 -5.74
CA ARG A 38 -1.50 10.87 -5.11
C ARG A 38 -1.62 10.96 -3.57
N LYS A 39 -2.60 10.26 -2.99
CA LYS A 39 -2.88 10.21 -1.55
C LYS A 39 -2.53 8.87 -0.92
N ILE A 40 -1.88 7.96 -1.66
CA ILE A 40 -1.59 6.61 -1.21
C ILE A 40 -0.10 6.46 -0.89
N LEU A 41 0.21 5.76 0.20
CA LEU A 41 1.54 5.31 0.57
C LEU A 41 1.57 3.78 0.71
N LEU A 42 2.73 3.20 0.43
CA LEU A 42 2.98 1.78 0.63
C LEU A 42 3.73 1.59 1.96
N GLU A 43 3.27 0.64 2.78
CA GLU A 43 3.93 0.29 4.02
C GLU A 43 3.80 -1.21 4.33
N THR A 44 4.58 -1.70 5.29
CA THR A 44 4.48 -3.08 5.79
C THR A 44 4.09 -3.16 7.25
N ASP A 45 4.37 -2.10 8.02
CA ASP A 45 4.41 -2.12 9.48
C ASP A 45 5.21 -3.33 10.00
N ALA A 46 6.38 -3.59 9.38
CA ALA A 46 7.23 -4.71 9.78
C ALA A 46 7.62 -4.58 11.26
N PRO A 47 7.50 -5.66 12.05
CA PRO A 47 7.41 -7.07 11.65
C PRO A 47 5.99 -7.64 11.43
N PHE A 48 4.93 -6.82 11.44
CA PHE A 48 3.53 -7.23 11.33
C PHE A 48 3.03 -7.36 9.88
N PHE A 49 1.81 -7.86 9.69
CA PHE A 49 1.11 -7.92 8.40
C PHE A 49 1.92 -8.54 7.25
N ARG A 50 2.50 -9.72 7.49
CA ARG A 50 3.15 -10.51 6.44
C ARG A 50 2.12 -10.82 5.33
N PRO A 51 2.46 -10.60 4.05
CA PRO A 51 1.59 -11.00 2.95
C PRO A 51 1.52 -12.52 2.79
N ASN A 52 0.29 -13.04 2.66
CA ASN A 52 0.01 -14.48 2.55
C ASN A 52 0.72 -15.16 1.35
N GLN A 53 1.05 -14.39 0.30
CA GLN A 53 1.78 -14.88 -0.88
C GLN A 53 3.19 -15.37 -0.52
N TYR A 54 3.74 -14.99 0.63
CA TYR A 54 5.04 -15.45 1.11
C TYR A 54 4.93 -16.70 2.00
N ASP A 55 3.74 -17.25 2.22
CA ASP A 55 3.53 -18.44 3.03
C ASP A 55 3.64 -19.74 2.20
N CYS A 56 3.53 -19.65 0.88
CA CYS A 56 3.41 -20.81 -0.02
C CYS A 56 4.74 -21.53 -0.35
N VAL A 57 5.88 -21.14 0.25
CA VAL A 57 7.20 -21.64 -0.21
C VAL A 57 7.76 -22.82 0.62
N ARG A 58 7.07 -23.34 1.64
CA ARG A 58 7.65 -24.42 2.47
C ARG A 58 6.74 -25.64 2.66
N ASN A 59 6.84 -26.56 1.70
CA ASN A 59 6.35 -27.94 1.77
C ASN A 59 6.78 -28.64 3.08
N GLY A 60 5.93 -28.64 4.11
CA GLY A 60 6.03 -29.53 5.26
C GLY A 60 7.20 -29.31 6.23
N LYS A 61 7.86 -28.14 6.22
CA LYS A 61 8.90 -27.82 7.22
C LYS A 61 8.32 -26.99 8.36
N ASN A 62 8.66 -27.34 9.59
CA ASN A 62 8.25 -26.64 10.81
C ASN A 62 8.49 -25.12 10.67
N PHE A 63 7.42 -24.34 10.80
CA PHE A 63 7.49 -22.87 10.80
C PHE A 63 8.36 -22.40 11.96
N SER A 64 9.43 -21.69 11.66
CA SER A 64 10.12 -20.85 12.64
C SER A 64 9.33 -19.56 12.87
N GLN A 65 9.52 -18.87 13.99
CA GLN A 65 8.88 -17.56 14.23
C GLN A 65 9.20 -16.54 13.12
N TYR A 66 10.38 -16.67 12.49
CA TYR A 66 10.84 -15.81 11.40
C TYR A 66 10.06 -16.02 10.09
N ASP A 67 9.35 -17.14 9.96
CA ASP A 67 8.46 -17.39 8.82
C ASP A 67 7.13 -16.62 8.94
N LYS A 68 6.85 -15.97 10.07
CA LYS A 68 5.59 -15.24 10.33
C LYS A 68 5.71 -13.72 10.34
N ILE A 69 6.93 -13.17 10.21
CA ILE A 69 7.15 -11.73 10.20
C ILE A 69 7.17 -11.17 8.77
N SER A 70 6.82 -9.88 8.65
CA SER A 70 7.06 -9.14 7.42
C SER A 70 8.42 -8.43 7.44
N PHE A 71 8.89 -8.05 6.25
CA PHE A 71 10.10 -7.27 6.05
C PHE A 71 9.80 -6.07 5.16
N PRO A 72 10.53 -4.95 5.29
CA PRO A 72 10.29 -3.74 4.48
C PRO A 72 10.17 -3.97 2.95
N PRO A 73 10.97 -4.86 2.31
CA PRO A 73 10.84 -5.12 0.88
C PRO A 73 9.48 -5.70 0.45
N MET A 74 8.70 -6.25 1.39
CA MET A 74 7.38 -6.83 1.12
C MET A 74 6.31 -5.77 0.85
N ALA A 75 6.61 -4.46 1.01
CA ALA A 75 5.71 -3.37 0.61
C ALA A 75 5.31 -3.46 -0.88
N VAL A 76 6.13 -4.10 -1.71
CA VAL A 76 5.83 -4.36 -3.12
C VAL A 76 4.51 -5.14 -3.31
N ASN A 77 4.16 -6.01 -2.36
CA ASN A 77 2.88 -6.72 -2.40
C ASN A 77 1.68 -5.75 -2.37
N VAL A 78 1.77 -4.69 -1.57
CA VAL A 78 0.73 -3.65 -1.47
C VAL A 78 0.56 -2.95 -2.81
N ALA A 79 1.67 -2.67 -3.53
CA ALA A 79 1.63 -2.07 -4.86
C ALA A 79 0.83 -2.91 -5.85
N PHE A 80 1.00 -4.24 -5.87
CA PHE A 80 0.23 -5.13 -6.75
C PHE A 80 -1.26 -5.11 -6.46
N VAL A 81 -1.66 -5.06 -5.17
CA VAL A 81 -3.07 -4.98 -4.79
C VAL A 81 -3.68 -3.64 -5.24
N ILE A 82 -2.96 -2.53 -5.05
CA ILE A 82 -3.40 -1.20 -5.49
C ILE A 82 -3.48 -1.14 -7.02
N ALA A 83 -2.48 -1.66 -7.73
CA ALA A 83 -2.45 -1.69 -9.19
C ALA A 83 -3.68 -2.40 -9.76
N LYS A 84 -4.02 -3.56 -9.18
CA LYS A 84 -5.25 -4.29 -9.53
C LYS A 84 -6.51 -3.48 -9.24
N ALA A 85 -6.63 -2.92 -8.04
CA ALA A 85 -7.81 -2.13 -7.64
C ALA A 85 -8.03 -0.91 -8.56
N LYS A 86 -6.95 -0.26 -8.98
CA LYS A 86 -6.98 0.98 -9.77
C LYS A 86 -6.92 0.76 -11.28
N ASN A 87 -6.70 -0.47 -11.74
CA ASN A 87 -6.40 -0.76 -13.14
C ASN A 87 -5.23 0.08 -13.67
N MET A 88 -4.13 0.10 -12.92
CA MET A 88 -2.87 0.81 -13.22
C MET A 88 -1.72 -0.18 -13.41
N ASP A 89 -0.68 0.20 -14.15
CA ASP A 89 0.58 -0.56 -14.14
C ASP A 89 1.23 -0.49 -12.74
N VAL A 90 1.82 -1.60 -12.29
CA VAL A 90 2.43 -1.67 -10.97
C VAL A 90 3.63 -0.71 -10.83
N ASN A 91 4.39 -0.48 -11.90
CA ASN A 91 5.51 0.46 -11.88
C ASN A 91 5.02 1.91 -11.79
N ASP A 92 3.86 2.22 -12.37
CA ASP A 92 3.21 3.52 -12.20
C ASP A 92 2.78 3.71 -10.74
N VAL A 93 2.15 2.72 -10.12
CA VAL A 93 1.80 2.76 -8.70
C VAL A 93 3.04 2.99 -7.82
N ILE A 94 4.12 2.24 -8.06
CA ILE A 94 5.38 2.39 -7.31
C ILE A 94 5.95 3.80 -7.49
N ARG A 95 5.98 4.32 -8.71
CA ARG A 95 6.49 5.67 -9.00
C ARG A 95 5.65 6.74 -8.29
N GLU A 96 4.33 6.71 -8.45
CA GLU A 96 3.43 7.70 -7.82
C GLU A 96 3.52 7.65 -6.29
N THR A 97 3.47 6.45 -5.69
CA THR A 97 3.56 6.31 -4.24
C THR A 97 4.93 6.67 -3.67
N THR A 98 6.01 6.49 -4.44
CA THR A 98 7.35 6.99 -4.10
C THR A 98 7.37 8.52 -4.11
N THR A 99 6.81 9.14 -5.15
CA THR A 99 6.65 10.60 -5.24
C THR A 99 5.86 11.13 -4.04
N ASN A 100 4.74 10.49 -3.69
CA ASN A 100 3.93 10.85 -2.52
C ASN A 100 4.74 10.78 -1.22
N ALA A 101 5.50 9.69 -1.02
CA ALA A 101 6.34 9.53 0.16
C ALA A 101 7.41 10.62 0.23
N LYS A 102 8.05 10.94 -0.90
CA LYS A 102 9.03 12.03 -0.96
C LYS A 102 8.41 13.39 -0.65
N MET A 103 7.20 13.67 -1.12
CA MET A 103 6.49 14.91 -0.79
C MET A 103 6.15 14.97 0.71
N LEU A 104 5.57 13.91 1.26
CA LEU A 104 5.14 13.86 2.66
C LEU A 104 6.33 13.99 3.62
N TYR A 105 7.42 13.27 3.36
CA TYR A 105 8.59 13.24 4.23
C TYR A 105 9.65 14.30 3.90
N GLY A 106 9.38 15.20 2.95
CA GLY A 106 10.31 16.28 2.59
C GLY A 106 11.61 15.80 1.95
N LEU A 107 11.56 14.71 1.18
CA LEU A 107 12.71 14.10 0.50
C LEU A 107 12.88 14.56 -0.96
N MET A 108 12.05 15.51 -1.42
CA MET A 108 12.25 16.16 -2.71
C MET A 108 13.16 17.38 -2.57
N ASN A 109 14.07 17.53 -3.53
CA ASN A 109 14.74 18.82 -3.71
C ASN A 109 13.75 19.81 -4.35
N TYR A 110 13.96 21.12 -4.16
CA TYR A 110 13.10 22.18 -4.71
C TYR A 110 12.84 22.04 -6.23
N GLU A 111 13.83 21.55 -6.97
CA GLU A 111 13.75 21.37 -8.43
C GLU A 111 12.86 20.18 -8.87
N GLN A 112 12.40 19.35 -7.94
CA GLN A 112 11.62 18.14 -8.19
C GLN A 112 10.14 18.31 -7.78
N LEU A 113 9.77 19.45 -7.22
CA LEU A 113 8.39 19.77 -6.86
C LEU A 113 7.57 20.03 -8.14
N PRO A 114 6.37 19.43 -8.27
CA PRO A 114 5.49 19.64 -9.44
C PRO A 114 4.88 21.04 -9.49
#